data_AF-A0A835FQH7-F1
#
_entry.id   AF-A0A835FQH7-F1
#
_cell.length_a   1.000
_cell.length_b   1.000
_cell.length_c   1.000
_cell.angle_alpha   90.00
_cell.angle_beta   90.00
_cell.angle_gamma   90.00
#
_symmetry.space_group_name_H-M   'P 1'
#
loop_
_entity.id
_entity.type
_entity.pdbx_description
1 polymer ?
#
loop_
_entity_poly.entity_id
_entity_poly.type
_entity_poly.pdbx_seq_one_letter_code
_entity_poly.pdbx_strand_id
1 'polypeptide(L)'
;MILSLRESLQDCKHSLASCQVELEAAKSEIEKWHSAFQNIPAVPSGTDPDPISVVSYLSNLKSSEESLKEQLEKAKKREAAFIVTFAKREQEIAELKSAVRDLKTQLRPPSMQTRRLLLDPAIHEEFTRLKNLVEEKEKKIKELQDNVAAVNFTPSSKLGKMLMAKCRTLQEENEEIGAMASEGKIHELGMKIAVLKSQNNELRNQFDVLYKHMDGVTNDVERSNEMVSILQEELEAKDLELARLKEMLSHKEATHDEEIEERDEAANDMTTASDPMQVKVES
;
A
#
# COMPACT_ATOMS: atom_id res chain seq x y z
N MET A 1 132.63 -40.85 -28.11
CA MET A 1 131.77 -42.04 -28.11
C MET A 1 131.34 -42.45 -26.70
N ILE A 2 132.26 -42.60 -25.73
CA ILE A 2 131.88 -42.93 -24.33
C ILE A 2 131.09 -41.79 -23.66
N LEU A 3 131.43 -40.53 -23.93
CA LEU A 3 130.72 -39.37 -23.37
C LEU A 3 129.29 -39.24 -23.91
N SER A 4 129.08 -39.39 -25.22
CA SER A 4 127.75 -39.32 -25.85
C SER A 4 126.82 -40.46 -25.42
N LEU A 5 127.36 -41.67 -25.17
CA LEU A 5 126.59 -42.78 -24.62
C LEU A 5 126.23 -42.56 -23.15
N ARG A 6 127.11 -41.93 -22.36
CA ARG A 6 126.80 -41.54 -20.97
C ARG A 6 125.74 -40.46 -20.91
N GLU A 7 125.81 -39.46 -21.78
CA GLU A 7 124.82 -38.39 -21.89
C GLU A 7 123.46 -38.95 -22.33
N SER A 8 123.42 -39.76 -23.40
CA SER A 8 122.20 -40.44 -23.83
C SER A 8 121.59 -41.38 -22.78
N LEU A 9 122.44 -42.11 -22.03
CA LEU A 9 121.97 -42.95 -20.92
C LEU A 9 121.40 -42.09 -19.78
N GLN A 10 122.01 -40.95 -19.51
CA GLN A 10 121.56 -40.00 -18.49
C GLN A 10 120.23 -39.35 -18.89
N ASP A 11 120.04 -38.98 -20.16
CA ASP A 11 118.78 -38.45 -20.68
C ASP A 11 117.66 -39.49 -20.65
N CYS A 12 117.96 -40.74 -21.03
CA CYS A 12 117.01 -41.84 -20.95
C CYS A 12 116.60 -42.12 -19.50
N LYS A 13 117.55 -42.05 -18.56
CA LYS A 13 117.29 -42.17 -17.12
C LYS A 13 116.43 -41.01 -16.60
N HIS A 14 116.67 -39.78 -17.06
CA HIS A 14 115.86 -38.61 -16.68
C HIS A 14 114.44 -38.69 -17.25
N SER A 15 114.29 -39.20 -18.48
CA SER A 15 113.00 -39.40 -19.14
C SER A 15 112.19 -40.51 -18.46
N LEU A 16 112.84 -41.62 -18.10
CA LEU A 16 112.22 -42.69 -17.32
C LEU A 16 111.74 -42.18 -15.96
N ALA A 17 112.54 -41.35 -15.28
CA ALA A 17 112.15 -40.74 -14.02
C ALA A 17 110.93 -39.80 -14.19
N SER A 18 110.88 -39.03 -15.28
CA SER A 18 109.71 -38.19 -15.61
C SER A 18 108.46 -39.03 -15.85
N CYS A 19 108.55 -40.07 -16.69
CA CYS A 19 107.45 -40.99 -16.96
C CYS A 19 106.97 -41.70 -15.67
N GLN A 20 107.89 -42.05 -14.77
CA GLN A 20 107.53 -42.64 -13.49
C GLN A 20 106.75 -41.65 -12.60
N VAL A 21 107.17 -40.39 -12.56
CA VAL A 21 106.45 -39.33 -11.83
C VAL A 21 105.06 -39.10 -12.42
N GLU A 22 104.95 -39.02 -13.75
CA GLU A 22 103.66 -38.88 -14.45
C GLU A 22 102.74 -40.08 -14.22
N LEU A 23 103.28 -41.30 -14.23
CA LEU A 23 102.51 -42.52 -13.95
C LEU A 23 101.99 -42.52 -12.51
N GLU A 24 102.81 -42.18 -11.53
CA GLU A 24 102.37 -42.11 -10.13
C GLU A 24 101.36 -40.96 -9.92
N ALA A 25 101.53 -39.83 -10.61
CA ALA A 25 100.54 -38.75 -10.61
C ALA A 25 99.20 -39.22 -11.20
N ALA A 26 99.22 -39.94 -12.34
CA ALA A 26 98.02 -40.47 -12.97
C ALA A 26 97.33 -41.53 -12.09
N LYS A 27 98.09 -42.41 -11.43
CA LYS A 27 97.54 -43.38 -10.46
C LYS A 27 96.89 -42.67 -9.27
N SER A 28 97.55 -41.68 -8.69
CA SER A 28 96.98 -40.87 -7.61
C SER A 28 95.69 -40.18 -8.07
N GLU A 29 95.64 -39.67 -9.30
CA GLU A 29 94.45 -39.06 -9.85
C GLU A 29 93.31 -40.08 -10.03
N ILE A 30 93.60 -41.27 -10.55
CA ILE A 30 92.64 -42.37 -10.66
C ILE A 30 92.10 -42.75 -9.28
N GLU A 31 92.95 -42.85 -8.26
CA GLU A 31 92.54 -43.18 -6.89
C GLU A 31 91.65 -42.08 -6.28
N LYS A 32 91.94 -40.80 -6.56
CA LYS A 32 91.05 -39.68 -6.19
C LYS A 32 89.69 -39.81 -6.86
N TRP A 33 89.63 -40.13 -8.15
CA TRP A 33 88.37 -40.34 -8.86
C TRP A 33 87.57 -41.51 -8.29
N HIS A 34 88.21 -42.64 -8.03
CA HIS A 34 87.55 -43.80 -7.39
C HIS A 34 86.98 -43.43 -6.01
N SER A 35 87.77 -42.73 -5.20
CA SER A 35 87.33 -42.25 -3.88
C SER A 35 86.15 -41.28 -4.01
N ALA A 36 86.16 -40.38 -5.00
CA ALA A 36 85.06 -39.45 -5.25
C ALA A 36 83.78 -40.19 -5.65
N PHE A 37 83.87 -41.19 -6.54
CA PHE A 37 82.71 -41.98 -6.98
C PHE A 37 82.13 -42.88 -5.88
N GLN A 38 82.97 -43.46 -5.01
CA GLN A 38 82.52 -44.25 -3.86
C GLN A 38 81.72 -43.40 -2.85
N ASN A 39 81.99 -42.10 -2.79
CA ASN A 39 81.30 -41.18 -1.88
C ASN A 39 80.05 -40.54 -2.51
N ILE A 40 79.65 -40.90 -3.73
CA ILE A 40 78.44 -40.36 -4.36
C ILE A 40 77.20 -40.99 -3.69
N PRO A 41 76.23 -40.20 -3.21
CA PRO A 41 75.02 -40.69 -2.54
C PRO A 41 74.12 -41.61 -3.39
N ALA A 42 74.35 -41.67 -4.70
CA ALA A 42 73.55 -42.42 -5.67
C ALA A 42 73.95 -43.89 -5.82
N VAL A 43 75.07 -44.33 -5.24
CA VAL A 43 75.58 -45.71 -5.38
C VAL A 43 75.53 -46.42 -4.02
N PRO A 44 74.90 -47.61 -3.90
CA PRO A 44 74.92 -48.40 -2.68
C PRO A 44 76.35 -48.79 -2.25
N SER A 45 76.65 -48.67 -0.96
CA SER A 45 77.98 -48.93 -0.40
C SER A 45 78.45 -50.36 -0.72
N GLY A 46 79.58 -50.49 -1.44
CA GLY A 46 80.23 -51.78 -1.74
C GLY A 46 80.01 -52.34 -3.15
N THR A 47 79.33 -51.62 -4.04
CA THR A 47 79.19 -51.96 -5.46
C THR A 47 80.03 -51.02 -6.33
N ASP A 48 80.68 -51.57 -7.37
CA ASP A 48 81.36 -50.73 -8.36
C ASP A 48 80.33 -49.82 -9.07
N PRO A 49 80.61 -48.51 -9.19
CA PRO A 49 79.66 -47.56 -9.75
C PRO A 49 79.42 -47.87 -11.23
N ASP A 50 78.19 -48.27 -11.58
CA ASP A 50 77.77 -48.45 -12.96
C ASP A 50 77.85 -47.11 -13.73
N PRO A 51 78.63 -47.01 -14.83
CA PRO A 51 78.81 -45.76 -15.57
C PRO A 51 77.52 -45.11 -16.03
N ILE A 52 76.50 -45.90 -16.41
CA ILE A 52 75.22 -45.38 -16.89
C ILE A 52 74.46 -44.71 -15.73
N SER A 53 74.44 -45.37 -14.57
CA SER A 53 73.83 -44.85 -13.35
C SER A 53 74.46 -43.53 -12.90
N VAL A 54 75.79 -43.43 -12.90
CA VAL A 54 76.52 -42.19 -12.57
C VAL A 54 76.22 -41.07 -13.55
N VAL A 55 76.24 -41.36 -14.86
CA VAL A 55 75.91 -40.38 -15.91
C VAL A 55 74.47 -39.88 -15.77
N SER A 56 73.52 -40.77 -15.46
CA SER A 56 72.11 -40.38 -15.23
C SER A 56 71.96 -39.48 -14.00
N TYR A 57 72.68 -39.78 -12.90
CA TYR A 57 72.69 -38.94 -11.71
C TYR A 57 73.29 -37.56 -11.98
N LEU A 58 74.42 -37.49 -12.69
CA LEU A 58 75.02 -36.21 -13.09
C LEU A 58 74.09 -35.41 -14.00
N SER A 59 73.39 -36.07 -14.92
CA SER A 59 72.39 -35.42 -15.78
C SER A 59 71.22 -34.85 -14.98
N ASN A 60 70.70 -35.61 -14.01
CA ASN A 60 69.64 -35.17 -13.10
C ASN A 60 70.10 -34.04 -12.17
N LEU A 61 71.34 -34.10 -11.68
CA LEU A 61 71.92 -33.06 -10.85
C LEU A 61 72.09 -31.76 -11.64
N LYS A 62 72.55 -31.87 -12.89
CA LYS A 62 72.69 -30.73 -13.81
C LYS A 62 71.33 -30.10 -14.13
N SER A 63 70.30 -30.90 -14.41
CA SER A 63 68.95 -30.37 -14.67
C SER A 63 68.32 -29.73 -13.41
N SER A 64 68.58 -30.30 -12.23
CA SER A 64 68.20 -29.71 -10.94
C SER A 64 68.91 -28.38 -10.70
N GLU A 65 70.22 -28.30 -10.97
CA GLU A 65 71.01 -27.07 -10.88
C GLU A 65 70.47 -25.98 -11.82
N GLU A 66 70.18 -26.32 -13.07
CA GLU A 66 69.59 -25.41 -14.06
C GLU A 66 68.20 -24.90 -13.62
N SER A 67 67.35 -25.80 -13.09
CA SER A 67 66.04 -25.45 -12.54
C SER A 67 66.14 -24.50 -11.34
N LEU A 68 67.05 -24.76 -10.40
CA LEU A 68 67.29 -23.88 -9.24
C LEU A 68 67.83 -22.52 -9.67
N LYS A 69 68.72 -22.46 -10.67
CA LYS A 69 69.19 -21.19 -11.24
C LYS A 69 68.04 -20.40 -11.86
N GLU A 70 67.14 -21.04 -12.59
CA GLU A 70 65.97 -20.36 -13.18
C GLU A 70 65.03 -19.82 -12.08
N GLN A 71 64.78 -20.61 -11.02
CA GLN A 71 63.98 -20.17 -9.88
C GLN A 71 64.61 -18.98 -9.15
N LEU A 72 65.94 -18.99 -8.96
CA LEU A 72 66.69 -17.90 -8.36
C LEU A 72 66.57 -16.62 -9.19
N GLU A 73 66.71 -16.71 -10.51
CA GLU A 73 66.55 -15.55 -11.40
C GLU A 73 65.10 -15.03 -11.40
N LYS A 74 64.10 -15.92 -11.36
CA LYS A 74 62.70 -15.52 -11.18
C LYS A 74 62.46 -14.84 -9.82
N ALA A 75 63.12 -15.28 -8.76
CA ALA A 75 63.02 -14.68 -7.44
C ALA A 75 63.66 -13.29 -7.41
N LYS A 76 64.87 -13.12 -7.95
CA LYS A 76 65.55 -11.83 -8.08
C LYS A 76 64.73 -10.82 -8.89
N LYS A 77 64.13 -11.24 -10.00
CA LYS A 77 63.24 -10.37 -10.80
C LYS A 77 62.01 -9.92 -10.02
N ARG A 78 61.41 -10.83 -9.22
CA ARG A 78 60.28 -10.50 -8.34
C ARG A 78 60.68 -9.54 -7.22
N GLU A 79 61.83 -9.76 -6.60
CA GLU A 79 62.38 -8.89 -5.56
C GLU A 79 62.63 -7.47 -6.11
N ALA A 80 63.28 -7.35 -7.28
CA ALA A 80 63.49 -6.07 -7.94
C ALA A 80 62.17 -5.35 -8.25
N ALA A 81 61.14 -6.08 -8.69
CA ALA A 81 59.82 -5.49 -8.91
C ALA A 81 59.19 -4.99 -7.61
N PHE A 82 59.33 -5.72 -6.49
CA PHE A 82 58.85 -5.28 -5.19
C PHE A 82 59.59 -4.05 -4.65
N ILE A 83 60.90 -3.95 -4.85
CA ILE A 83 61.68 -2.77 -4.45
C ILE A 83 61.14 -1.52 -5.17
N VAL A 84 60.86 -1.61 -6.48
CA VAL A 84 60.31 -0.49 -7.26
C VAL A 84 58.90 -0.13 -6.81
N THR A 85 58.02 -1.10 -6.55
CA THR A 85 56.65 -0.80 -6.10
C THR A 85 56.63 -0.23 -4.68
N PHE A 86 57.51 -0.70 -3.80
CA PHE A 86 57.67 -0.18 -2.46
C PHE A 86 58.16 1.28 -2.49
N ALA A 87 59.20 1.57 -3.26
CA ALA A 87 59.69 2.94 -3.42
C ALA A 87 58.62 3.90 -3.97
N LYS A 88 57.81 3.44 -4.94
CA LYS A 88 56.67 4.23 -5.46
C LYS A 88 55.61 4.49 -4.37
N ARG A 89 55.29 3.49 -3.56
CA ARG A 89 54.34 3.64 -2.44
C ARG A 89 54.86 4.57 -1.36
N GLU A 90 56.15 4.51 -1.03
CA GLU A 90 56.77 5.43 -0.07
C GLU A 90 56.75 6.87 -0.58
N GLN A 91 57.01 7.08 -1.87
CA GLN A 91 56.90 8.39 -2.52
C GLN A 91 55.46 8.93 -2.44
N GLU A 92 54.46 8.11 -2.78
CA GLU A 92 53.04 8.48 -2.69
C GLU A 92 52.64 8.86 -1.25
N ILE A 93 53.10 8.10 -0.26
CA ILE A 93 52.89 8.42 1.16
C ILE A 93 53.52 9.76 1.53
N ALA A 94 54.72 10.07 1.04
CA ALA A 94 55.39 11.34 1.30
C ALA A 94 54.64 12.52 0.66
N GLU A 95 54.14 12.36 -0.56
CA GLU A 95 53.32 13.36 -1.26
C GLU A 95 52.00 13.62 -0.52
N LEU A 96 51.28 12.57 -0.12
CA LEU A 96 50.05 12.68 0.67
C LEU A 96 50.30 13.36 2.01
N LYS A 97 51.39 13.04 2.71
CA LYS A 97 51.79 13.73 3.94
C LYS A 97 52.08 15.21 3.72
N SER A 98 52.64 15.59 2.56
CA SER A 98 52.83 17.00 2.21
C SER A 98 51.50 17.71 1.99
N ALA A 99 50.62 17.14 1.16
CA ALA A 99 49.30 17.69 0.88
C ALA A 99 48.48 17.90 2.15
N VAL A 100 48.53 16.97 3.10
CA VAL A 100 47.86 17.10 4.41
C VAL A 100 48.43 18.27 5.22
N ARG A 101 49.76 18.47 5.22
CA ARG A 101 50.37 19.62 5.90
C ARG A 101 49.94 20.94 5.27
N ASP A 102 49.90 21.00 3.94
CA ASP A 102 49.48 22.19 3.20
C ASP A 102 47.99 22.51 3.40
N LEU A 103 47.11 21.50 3.40
CA LEU A 103 45.71 21.70 3.73
C LEU A 103 45.52 22.17 5.18
N LYS A 104 46.31 21.63 6.12
CA LYS A 104 46.27 22.05 7.53
C LYS A 104 46.72 23.50 7.70
N THR A 105 47.68 23.98 6.90
CA THR A 105 48.08 25.39 6.92
C THR A 105 47.04 26.28 6.26
N GLN A 106 46.43 25.86 5.14
CA GLN A 106 45.34 26.60 4.49
C GLN A 106 44.10 26.73 5.37
N LEU A 107 43.73 25.65 6.09
CA LEU A 107 42.58 25.65 7.00
C LEU A 107 42.85 26.45 8.29
N ARG A 108 44.11 26.83 8.56
CA ARG A 108 44.44 27.66 9.70
C ARG A 108 44.08 29.11 9.36
N PRO A 109 43.13 29.75 10.07
CA PRO A 109 42.82 31.15 9.83
C PRO A 109 44.08 32.02 9.95
N PRO A 110 44.29 33.04 9.09
CA PRO A 110 45.52 33.82 9.01
C PRO A 110 45.92 34.50 10.33
N SER A 111 44.95 34.77 11.22
CA SER A 111 45.21 35.35 12.53
C SER A 111 44.45 34.62 13.65
N MET A 112 45.03 34.62 14.85
CA MET A 112 44.36 34.14 16.08
C MET A 112 43.09 34.95 16.38
N GLN A 113 43.06 36.23 16.01
CA GLN A 113 41.90 37.11 16.18
C GLN A 113 40.75 36.68 15.28
N THR A 114 40.99 36.41 14.00
CA THR A 114 39.98 35.88 13.07
C THR A 114 39.46 34.52 13.53
N ARG A 115 40.33 33.66 14.08
CA ARG A 115 39.89 32.39 14.70
C ARG A 115 38.96 32.64 15.88
N ARG A 116 39.31 33.57 16.78
CA ARG A 116 38.48 33.90 17.94
C ARG A 116 37.14 34.49 17.50
N LEU A 117 37.15 35.37 16.49
CA LEU A 117 35.97 36.02 15.91
C LEU A 117 35.00 35.03 15.25
N LEU A 118 35.51 34.08 14.46
CA LEU A 118 34.70 33.05 13.79
C LEU A 118 34.22 31.95 14.73
N LEU A 119 34.88 31.78 15.88
CA LEU A 119 34.47 30.86 16.94
C LEU A 119 33.67 31.54 18.05
N ASP A 120 33.39 32.85 17.94
CA ASP A 120 32.64 33.62 18.92
C ASP A 120 31.13 33.44 18.66
N PRO A 121 30.38 32.82 19.60
CA PRO A 121 28.95 32.62 19.44
C PRO A 121 28.16 33.93 19.28
N ALA A 122 28.58 35.02 19.93
CA ALA A 122 27.90 36.31 19.83
C ALA A 122 28.03 36.90 18.42
N ILE A 123 29.17 36.67 17.77
CA ILE A 123 29.40 37.13 16.40
C ILE A 123 28.61 36.29 15.41
N HIS A 124 28.52 34.98 15.64
CA HIS A 124 27.65 34.12 14.84
C HIS A 124 26.18 34.56 14.92
N GLU A 125 25.72 34.94 16.11
CA GLU A 125 24.36 35.45 16.32
C GLU A 125 24.12 36.77 15.57
N GLU A 126 25.06 37.73 15.64
CA GLU A 126 24.96 38.99 14.89
C GLU A 126 25.00 38.79 13.37
N PHE A 127 25.85 37.87 12.86
CA PHE A 127 25.84 37.50 11.45
C PHE A 127 24.53 36.87 11.02
N THR A 128 23.96 36.00 11.85
CA THR A 128 22.67 35.37 11.58
C THR A 128 21.55 36.40 11.59
N ARG A 129 21.56 37.32 12.55
CA ARG A 129 20.62 38.44 12.62
C ARG A 129 20.72 39.34 11.39
N LEU A 130 21.94 39.72 10.98
CA LEU A 130 22.16 40.53 9.78
C LEU A 130 21.70 39.82 8.52
N LYS A 131 21.99 38.51 8.39
CA LYS A 131 21.51 37.69 7.28
C LYS A 131 19.98 37.68 7.20
N ASN A 132 19.32 37.42 8.33
CA ASN A 132 17.85 37.42 8.40
C ASN A 132 17.27 38.80 8.05
N LEU A 133 17.91 39.89 8.52
CA LEU A 133 17.49 41.25 8.20
C LEU A 133 17.63 41.54 6.69
N VAL A 134 18.72 41.09 6.07
CA VAL A 134 18.91 41.23 4.62
C VAL A 134 17.82 40.47 3.86
N GLU A 135 17.56 39.21 4.21
CA GLU A 135 16.50 38.40 3.59
C GLU A 135 15.11 39.04 3.74
N GLU A 136 14.80 39.60 4.92
CA GLU A 136 13.56 40.34 5.16
C GLU A 136 13.44 41.59 4.27
N LYS A 137 14.53 42.36 4.15
CA LYS A 137 14.55 43.56 3.29
C LYS A 137 14.46 43.21 1.81
N GLU A 138 15.12 42.15 1.36
CA GLU A 138 15.01 41.65 -0.03
C GLU A 138 13.58 41.23 -0.35
N LYS A 139 12.93 40.49 0.56
CA LYS A 139 11.50 40.17 0.43
C LYS A 139 10.66 41.43 0.33
N LYS A 140 10.94 42.45 1.17
CA LYS A 140 10.19 43.70 1.14
C LYS A 140 10.40 44.49 -0.15
N ILE A 141 11.62 44.50 -0.67
CA ILE A 141 11.95 45.09 -1.98
C ILE A 141 11.15 44.39 -3.07
N LYS A 142 11.11 43.06 -3.06
CA LYS A 142 10.34 42.29 -4.03
C LYS A 142 8.83 42.60 -3.95
N GLU A 143 8.26 42.62 -2.76
CA GLU A 143 6.85 43.03 -2.55
C GLU A 143 6.57 44.44 -3.08
N LEU A 144 7.45 45.40 -2.81
CA LEU A 144 7.28 46.77 -3.31
C LEU A 144 7.45 46.85 -4.83
N GLN A 145 8.37 46.09 -5.42
CA GLN A 145 8.52 45.97 -6.87
C GLN A 145 7.27 45.37 -7.51
N ASP A 146 6.72 44.30 -6.93
CA ASP A 146 5.48 43.67 -7.38
C ASP A 146 4.29 44.64 -7.26
N ASN A 147 4.20 45.41 -6.18
CA ASN A 147 3.17 46.44 -6.01
C ASN A 147 3.33 47.57 -7.04
N VAL A 148 4.56 48.03 -7.31
CA VAL A 148 4.82 49.02 -8.36
C VAL A 148 4.46 48.46 -9.74
N ALA A 149 4.78 47.20 -10.02
CA ALA A 149 4.38 46.52 -11.25
C ALA A 149 2.86 46.41 -11.37
N ALA A 150 2.16 46.13 -10.26
CA ALA A 150 0.71 46.09 -10.18
C ALA A 150 0.07 47.48 -10.35
N VAL A 151 0.70 48.55 -9.86
CA VAL A 151 0.22 49.93 -10.07
C VAL A 151 0.48 50.40 -11.50
N ASN A 152 1.58 49.96 -12.12
CA ASN A 152 1.87 50.19 -13.54
C ASN A 152 1.06 49.27 -14.48
N PHE A 153 0.30 48.33 -13.94
CA PHE A 153 -0.62 47.50 -14.70
C PHE A 153 -1.72 48.40 -15.26
N THR A 154 -1.72 48.56 -16.58
CA THR A 154 -2.82 49.18 -17.30
C THR A 154 -3.65 48.07 -17.96
N PRO A 155 -5.00 48.08 -17.83
CA PRO A 155 -5.88 47.13 -18.52
C PRO A 155 -5.70 47.14 -20.05
N SER A 156 -5.11 48.22 -20.58
CA SER A 156 -4.81 48.43 -22.00
C SER A 156 -3.49 47.80 -22.46
N SER A 157 -2.56 47.48 -21.55
CA SER A 157 -1.30 46.81 -21.88
C SER A 157 -1.53 45.38 -22.41
N LYS A 158 -0.59 44.84 -23.20
CA LYS A 158 -0.70 43.48 -23.76
C LYS A 158 -0.90 42.42 -22.68
N LEU A 159 -0.13 42.52 -21.58
CA LEU A 159 -0.26 41.64 -20.43
C LEU A 159 -1.58 41.86 -19.68
N GLY A 160 -2.01 43.12 -19.53
CA GLY A 160 -3.27 43.45 -18.88
C GLY A 160 -4.51 42.99 -19.63
N LYS A 161 -4.50 43.09 -20.96
CA LYS A 161 -5.55 42.53 -21.82
C LYS A 161 -5.64 41.01 -21.69
N MET A 162 -4.50 40.32 -21.66
CA MET A 162 -4.46 38.86 -21.50
C MET A 162 -4.99 38.42 -20.13
N LEU A 163 -4.58 39.10 -19.06
CA LEU A 163 -5.07 38.79 -17.72
C LEU A 163 -6.57 39.07 -17.58
N MET A 164 -7.05 40.21 -18.09
CA MET A 164 -8.48 40.53 -18.10
C MET A 164 -9.30 39.55 -18.93
N ALA A 165 -8.77 39.07 -20.06
CA ALA A 165 -9.39 37.99 -20.81
C ALA A 165 -9.49 36.71 -19.98
N LYS A 166 -8.41 36.32 -19.27
CA LYS A 166 -8.42 35.16 -18.38
C LYS A 166 -9.37 35.32 -17.19
N CYS A 167 -9.48 36.52 -16.62
CA CYS A 167 -10.46 36.80 -15.57
C CYS A 167 -11.89 36.69 -16.09
N ARG A 168 -12.18 37.18 -17.31
CA ARG A 168 -13.49 37.01 -17.94
C ARG A 168 -13.83 35.54 -18.17
N THR A 169 -12.91 34.75 -18.72
CA THR A 169 -13.17 33.31 -18.95
C THR A 169 -13.39 32.56 -17.64
N LEU A 170 -12.59 32.83 -16.60
CA LEU A 170 -12.80 32.22 -15.28
C LEU A 170 -14.12 32.65 -14.63
N GLN A 171 -14.56 33.88 -14.90
CA GLN A 171 -15.85 34.37 -14.41
C GLN A 171 -17.01 33.69 -15.14
N GLU A 172 -16.93 33.55 -16.47
CA GLU A 172 -17.90 32.80 -17.29
C GLU A 172 -17.98 31.33 -16.84
N GLU A 173 -16.85 30.66 -16.63
CA GLU A 173 -16.80 29.28 -16.11
C GLU A 173 -17.45 29.15 -14.72
N ASN A 174 -17.20 30.10 -13.82
CA ASN A 174 -17.83 30.09 -12.49
C ASN A 174 -19.33 30.34 -12.56
N GLU A 175 -19.78 31.23 -13.45
CA GLU A 175 -21.20 31.47 -13.69
C GLU A 175 -21.88 30.23 -14.27
N GLU A 176 -21.23 29.52 -15.20
CA GLU A 176 -21.72 28.25 -15.76
C GLU A 176 -21.79 27.15 -14.69
N ILE A 177 -20.78 27.00 -13.84
CA ILE A 177 -20.80 26.07 -12.71
C ILE A 177 -21.96 26.40 -11.74
N GLY A 178 -22.15 27.69 -11.43
CA GLY A 178 -23.26 28.16 -10.61
C GLY A 178 -24.63 27.87 -11.24
N ALA A 179 -24.75 28.10 -12.55
CA ALA A 179 -25.94 27.79 -13.32
C ALA A 179 -26.25 26.29 -13.29
N MET A 180 -25.28 25.43 -13.62
CA MET A 180 -25.43 23.96 -13.56
C MET A 180 -25.81 23.47 -12.16
N ALA A 181 -25.22 24.01 -11.11
CA ALA A 181 -25.57 23.66 -9.73
C ALA A 181 -27.02 24.06 -9.39
N SER A 182 -27.45 25.25 -9.83
CA SER A 182 -28.83 25.71 -9.63
C SER A 182 -29.85 24.92 -10.45
N GLU A 183 -29.50 24.56 -11.69
CA GLU A 183 -30.34 23.77 -12.60
C GLU A 183 -30.56 22.36 -12.06
N GLY A 184 -29.51 21.72 -11.52
CA GLY A 184 -29.63 20.43 -10.85
C GLY A 184 -30.62 20.46 -9.68
N LYS A 185 -30.61 21.52 -8.87
CA LYS A 185 -31.56 21.66 -7.77
C LYS A 185 -32.99 21.92 -8.25
N ILE A 186 -33.16 22.72 -9.29
CA ILE A 186 -34.46 22.99 -9.92
C ILE A 186 -35.04 21.71 -10.50
N HIS A 187 -34.23 20.90 -11.19
CA HIS A 187 -34.66 19.62 -11.75
C HIS A 187 -35.09 18.63 -10.66
N GLU A 188 -34.31 18.49 -9.58
CA GLU A 188 -34.65 17.64 -8.41
C GLU A 188 -36.00 18.06 -7.80
N LEU A 189 -36.21 19.37 -7.60
CA LEU A 189 -37.47 19.90 -7.10
C LEU A 189 -38.63 19.66 -8.09
N GLY A 190 -38.39 19.79 -9.39
CA GLY A 190 -39.36 19.48 -10.43
C GLY A 190 -39.83 18.02 -10.38
N MET A 191 -38.91 17.08 -10.20
CA MET A 191 -39.24 15.65 -10.02
C MET A 191 -40.09 15.43 -8.76
N LYS A 192 -39.72 16.04 -7.63
CA LYS A 192 -40.51 15.94 -6.38
C LYS A 192 -41.93 16.50 -6.56
N ILE A 193 -42.08 17.63 -7.23
CA ILE A 193 -43.39 18.22 -7.54
C ILE A 193 -44.22 17.27 -8.42
N ALA A 194 -43.61 16.63 -9.42
CA ALA A 194 -44.32 15.67 -10.28
C ALA A 194 -44.86 14.46 -9.48
N VAL A 195 -44.05 13.90 -8.58
CA VAL A 195 -44.47 12.81 -7.69
C VAL A 195 -45.62 13.25 -6.78
N LEU A 196 -45.51 14.42 -6.14
CA LEU A 196 -46.57 14.95 -5.27
C LEU A 196 -47.87 15.21 -6.04
N LYS A 197 -47.80 15.68 -7.30
CA LYS A 197 -48.97 15.83 -8.16
C LYS A 197 -49.64 14.49 -8.44
N SER A 198 -48.87 13.46 -8.75
CA SER A 198 -49.39 12.10 -8.96
C SER A 198 -50.07 11.55 -7.71
N GLN A 199 -49.44 11.69 -6.54
CA GLN A 199 -50.03 11.27 -5.26
C GLN A 199 -51.31 12.02 -4.91
N ASN A 200 -51.35 13.34 -5.14
CA ASN A 200 -52.58 14.12 -4.95
C ASN A 200 -53.71 13.67 -5.89
N ASN A 201 -53.36 13.31 -7.13
CA ASN A 201 -54.35 12.83 -8.09
C ASN A 201 -54.91 11.46 -7.66
N GLU A 202 -54.05 10.58 -7.16
CA GLU A 202 -54.46 9.29 -6.61
C GLU A 202 -55.38 9.46 -5.40
N LEU A 203 -55.05 10.36 -4.46
CA LEU A 203 -55.92 10.66 -3.32
C LEU A 203 -57.28 11.20 -3.77
N ARG A 204 -57.33 12.07 -4.78
CA ARG A 204 -58.60 12.56 -5.34
C ARG A 204 -59.42 11.42 -5.95
N ASN A 205 -58.78 10.51 -6.68
CA ASN A 205 -59.47 9.34 -7.23
C ASN A 205 -60.03 8.45 -6.12
N GLN A 206 -59.26 8.22 -5.05
CA GLN A 206 -59.71 7.44 -3.89
C GLN A 206 -60.91 8.10 -3.21
N PHE A 207 -60.90 9.43 -3.03
CA PHE A 207 -62.05 10.15 -2.51
C PHE A 207 -63.27 10.03 -3.44
N ASP A 208 -63.12 10.13 -4.75
CA ASP A 208 -64.22 9.97 -5.71
C ASP A 208 -64.86 8.57 -5.61
N VAL A 209 -64.03 7.53 -5.49
CA VAL A 209 -64.51 6.15 -5.26
C VAL A 209 -65.25 6.05 -3.93
N LEU A 210 -64.72 6.64 -2.85
CA LEU A 210 -65.35 6.63 -1.54
C LEU A 210 -66.70 7.36 -1.55
N TYR A 211 -66.80 8.50 -2.24
CA TYR A 211 -68.04 9.25 -2.40
C TYR A 211 -69.10 8.42 -3.12
N LYS A 212 -68.75 7.74 -4.22
CA LYS A 212 -69.67 6.84 -4.92
C LYS A 212 -70.13 5.68 -4.05
N HIS A 213 -69.23 5.13 -3.23
CA HIS A 213 -69.60 4.08 -2.29
C HIS A 213 -70.57 4.58 -1.22
N MET A 214 -70.29 5.75 -0.64
CA MET A 214 -71.17 6.39 0.36
C MET A 214 -72.56 6.68 -0.22
N ASP A 215 -72.63 7.17 -1.45
CA ASP A 215 -73.88 7.40 -2.17
C ASP A 215 -74.68 6.09 -2.35
N GLY A 216 -74.00 5.02 -2.76
CA GLY A 216 -74.59 3.68 -2.85
C GLY A 216 -75.18 3.20 -1.52
N VAL A 217 -74.42 3.34 -0.43
CA VAL A 217 -74.88 2.96 0.92
C VAL A 217 -76.05 3.84 1.37
N THR A 218 -76.04 5.14 1.05
CA THR A 218 -77.13 6.06 1.37
C THR A 218 -78.43 5.64 0.66
N ASN A 219 -78.34 5.33 -0.63
CA ASN A 219 -79.47 4.82 -1.41
C ASN A 219 -80.01 3.49 -0.85
N ASP A 220 -79.14 2.57 -0.42
CA ASP A 220 -79.56 1.30 0.18
C ASP A 220 -80.26 1.50 1.53
N VAL A 221 -79.78 2.46 2.35
CA VAL A 221 -80.44 2.86 3.60
C VAL A 221 -81.81 3.48 3.33
N GLU A 222 -81.94 4.35 2.33
CA GLU A 222 -83.23 4.94 1.95
C GLU A 222 -84.24 3.86 1.51
N ARG A 223 -83.83 2.94 0.63
CA ARG A 223 -84.67 1.79 0.25
C ARG A 223 -85.06 0.92 1.44
N SER A 224 -84.12 0.65 2.34
CA SER A 224 -84.40 -0.12 3.55
C SER A 224 -85.39 0.59 4.45
N ASN A 225 -85.29 1.92 4.60
CA ASN A 225 -86.23 2.73 5.38
C ASN A 225 -87.64 2.76 4.74
N GLU A 226 -87.73 2.86 3.42
CA GLU A 226 -88.99 2.74 2.68
C GLU A 226 -89.64 1.37 2.94
N MET A 227 -88.87 0.28 2.82
CA MET A 227 -89.36 -1.07 3.09
C MET A 227 -89.85 -1.24 4.53
N VAL A 228 -89.12 -0.69 5.52
CA VAL A 228 -89.56 -0.71 6.93
C VAL A 228 -90.87 0.06 7.11
N SER A 229 -91.05 1.20 6.44
CA SER A 229 -92.28 1.99 6.52
C SER A 229 -93.48 1.22 5.96
N ILE A 230 -93.31 0.54 4.82
CA ILE A 230 -94.36 -0.33 4.24
C ILE A 230 -94.71 -1.46 5.21
N LEU A 231 -93.71 -2.14 5.79
CA LEU A 231 -93.94 -3.22 6.75
C LEU A 231 -94.64 -2.73 8.02
N GLN A 232 -94.38 -1.48 8.45
CA GLN A 232 -95.09 -0.85 9.57
C GLN A 232 -96.57 -0.60 9.23
N GLU A 233 -96.87 -0.06 8.05
CA GLU A 233 -98.25 0.14 7.58
C GLU A 233 -99.01 -1.21 7.46
N GLU A 234 -98.37 -2.25 6.92
CA GLU A 234 -98.97 -3.59 6.86
C GLU A 234 -99.22 -4.17 8.25
N LEU A 235 -98.29 -3.97 9.19
CA LEU A 235 -98.42 -4.42 10.57
C LEU A 235 -99.58 -3.70 11.28
N GLU A 236 -99.68 -2.38 11.14
CA GLU A 236 -100.80 -1.59 11.69
C GLU A 236 -102.14 -2.01 11.10
N ALA A 237 -102.20 -2.27 9.79
CA ALA A 237 -103.42 -2.78 9.14
C ALA A 237 -103.82 -4.15 9.69
N LYS A 238 -102.84 -5.05 9.92
CA LYS A 238 -103.08 -6.36 10.54
C LYS A 238 -103.49 -6.24 12.00
N ASP A 239 -102.93 -5.30 12.76
CA ASP A 239 -103.32 -5.04 14.14
C ASP A 239 -104.75 -4.50 14.23
N LEU A 240 -105.16 -3.61 13.32
CA LEU A 240 -106.55 -3.13 13.21
C LEU A 240 -107.51 -4.27 12.86
N GLU A 241 -107.13 -5.14 11.92
CA GLU A 241 -107.94 -6.29 11.55
C GLU A 241 -108.05 -7.31 12.70
N LEU A 242 -106.96 -7.57 13.42
CA LEU A 242 -106.97 -8.37 14.65
C LEU A 242 -107.85 -7.75 15.73
N ALA A 243 -107.79 -6.44 15.94
CA ALA A 243 -108.65 -5.74 16.89
C ALA A 243 -110.13 -5.89 16.52
N ARG A 244 -110.48 -5.72 15.24
CA ARG A 244 -111.85 -5.92 14.74
C ARG A 244 -112.31 -7.37 14.91
N LEU A 245 -111.47 -8.35 14.59
CA LEU A 245 -111.79 -9.77 14.78
C LEU A 245 -112.01 -10.10 16.27
N LYS A 246 -111.20 -9.53 17.17
CA LYS A 246 -111.38 -9.65 18.62
C LYS A 246 -112.70 -9.03 19.09
N GLU A 247 -113.06 -7.85 18.58
CA GLU A 247 -114.33 -7.20 18.91
C GLU A 247 -115.53 -8.03 18.44
N MET A 248 -115.49 -8.56 17.21
CA MET A 248 -116.52 -9.47 16.70
C MET A 248 -116.61 -10.77 17.52
N LEU A 249 -115.47 -11.33 17.96
CA LEU A 249 -115.46 -12.47 18.87
C LEU A 249 -116.11 -12.11 20.21
N SER A 250 -115.79 -10.97 20.80
CA SER A 250 -116.40 -10.51 22.05
C SER A 250 -117.90 -10.25 21.92
N HIS A 251 -118.36 -9.71 20.79
CA HIS A 251 -119.79 -9.55 20.50
C HIS A 251 -120.46 -10.89 20.28
N LYS A 252 -119.78 -11.85 19.65
CA LYS A 252 -120.32 -13.19 19.45
C LYS A 252 -120.40 -13.97 20.76
N GLU A 253 -119.43 -13.78 21.64
CA GLU A 253 -119.45 -14.26 23.03
C GLU A 253 -120.60 -13.58 23.80
N ALA A 254 -120.79 -12.26 23.68
CA ALA A 254 -121.91 -11.55 24.32
C ALA A 254 -123.28 -11.95 23.75
N THR A 255 -123.42 -12.18 22.45
CA THR A 255 -124.68 -12.70 21.85
C THR A 255 -124.87 -14.18 22.13
N HIS A 256 -123.80 -14.94 22.37
CA HIS A 256 -123.92 -16.32 22.84
C HIS A 256 -124.32 -16.35 24.31
N ASP A 257 -123.82 -15.42 25.12
CA ASP A 257 -124.25 -15.20 26.49
C ASP A 257 -125.69 -14.65 26.54
N GLU A 258 -126.13 -13.80 25.60
CA GLU A 258 -127.53 -13.36 25.44
C GLU A 258 -128.43 -14.48 24.85
N GLU A 259 -127.95 -15.34 23.96
CA GLU A 259 -128.68 -16.53 23.50
C GLU A 259 -128.71 -17.66 24.55
N ILE A 260 -127.78 -17.64 25.52
CA ILE A 260 -127.83 -18.47 26.72
C ILE A 260 -128.76 -17.82 27.75
N GLU A 261 -128.74 -16.50 27.96
CA GLU A 261 -129.65 -15.79 28.88
C GLU A 261 -131.11 -15.76 28.38
N GLU A 262 -131.40 -15.55 27.09
CA GLU A 262 -132.77 -15.67 26.52
C GLU A 262 -133.26 -17.12 26.49
N ARG A 263 -132.35 -18.12 26.52
CA ARG A 263 -132.70 -19.54 26.58
C ARG A 263 -132.79 -20.07 28.01
N ASP A 264 -132.07 -19.47 28.95
CA ASP A 264 -132.14 -19.77 30.39
C ASP A 264 -133.26 -18.99 31.10
N GLU A 265 -133.73 -17.84 30.59
CA GLU A 265 -134.97 -17.19 31.05
C GLU A 265 -136.24 -18.00 30.69
N ALA A 266 -136.15 -18.93 29.75
CA ALA A 266 -137.22 -19.89 29.41
C ALA A 266 -137.10 -21.25 30.12
N ALA A 267 -136.04 -21.49 30.91
CA ALA A 267 -135.75 -22.83 31.44
C ALA A 267 -135.18 -22.80 32.88
N ASN A 268 -135.67 -21.88 33.71
CA ASN A 268 -135.66 -22.06 35.16
C ASN A 268 -136.78 -21.25 35.85
N ASP A 269 -138.05 -21.57 35.54
CA ASP A 269 -138.86 -22.35 36.48
C ASP A 269 -138.13 -23.64 36.92
N MET A 270 -137.92 -23.74 38.24
CA MET A 270 -137.19 -24.78 39.00
C MET A 270 -135.68 -24.61 39.25
N THR A 271 -135.43 -24.04 40.44
CA THR A 271 -134.43 -24.45 41.45
C THR A 271 -133.05 -23.77 41.49
N THR A 272 -132.97 -22.76 42.37
CA THR A 272 -132.14 -22.66 43.60
C THR A 272 -130.63 -22.99 43.58
N ALA A 273 -129.86 -21.94 43.94
CA ALA A 273 -128.87 -21.85 45.03
C ALA A 273 -127.36 -22.01 44.77
N SER A 274 -126.65 -20.99 45.29
CA SER A 274 -125.30 -20.98 45.92
C SER A 274 -124.07 -20.56 45.10
N ASP A 275 -123.70 -19.29 45.33
CA ASP A 275 -122.39 -18.65 45.62
C ASP A 275 -121.20 -19.57 46.02
N PRO A 276 -119.94 -19.08 46.14
CA PRO A 276 -119.03 -18.39 45.20
C PRO A 276 -117.60 -19.01 45.19
N MET A 277 -116.63 -18.41 44.47
CA MET A 277 -115.22 -18.13 44.91
C MET A 277 -114.29 -17.95 43.69
N GLN A 278 -113.72 -16.75 43.48
CA GLN A 278 -112.35 -16.33 43.83
C GLN A 278 -111.19 -17.18 43.27
N VAL A 279 -110.22 -16.48 42.64
CA VAL A 279 -108.74 -16.62 42.65
C VAL A 279 -108.23 -16.02 41.32
N LYS A 280 -107.59 -14.85 41.24
CA LYS A 280 -106.27 -14.37 41.74
C LYS A 280 -105.08 -15.06 41.02
N VAL A 281 -104.04 -14.24 40.74
CA VAL A 281 -102.62 -14.65 40.54
C VAL A 281 -102.30 -15.15 39.09
N GLU A 282 -101.20 -14.88 38.38
CA GLU A 282 -99.91 -14.20 38.57
C GLU A 282 -99.21 -14.02 37.20
N SER A 283 -98.11 -13.25 37.23
CA SER A 283 -96.89 -13.29 36.39
C SER A 283 -96.94 -12.71 34.98
#